data_AF-A0A7J4PSW4-F1
#
_entry.id   AF-A0A7J4PSW4-F1
#
_cell.length_a   1.000
_cell.length_b   1.000
_cell.length_c   1.000
_cell.angle_alpha   90.00
_cell.angle_beta   90.00
_cell.angle_gamma   90.00
#
_symmetry.space_group_name_H-M   'P 1'
#
loop_
_entity.id
_entity.type
_entity.pdbx_description
1 polymer ?
#
loop_
_entity_poly.entity_id
_entity_poly.type
_entity_poly.pdbx_seq_one_letter_code
_entity_poly.pdbx_strand_id
1 'polypeptide(L)'
;MVAPSLKERYINVYLPSAKIKEQWEEDAKKSGLTLSKYVFEAVEKFRTQDDQAYRYDLVKELAEAKDKMYELSSNLAEKNLLVEKLKAEVYEYRHAGFAETDPTSGTRQHDEDLIEILKRGKAVDGYSILKELGIDPRETEAVKLVNNQLESLRRFGLVEETALGWRWMR
;
A
#
# COMPACT_ATOMS: atom_id res chain seq x y z
N MET A 1 9.68 -9.86 46.97
CA MET A 1 8.27 -9.39 46.97
C MET A 1 7.56 -10.14 48.09
N VAL A 2 7.08 -9.43 49.11
CA VAL A 2 6.34 -10.06 50.23
C VAL A 2 4.93 -10.35 49.75
N ALA A 3 4.42 -11.57 49.99
CA ALA A 3 3.08 -11.94 49.61
C ALA A 3 2.05 -11.03 50.33
N PRO A 4 1.07 -10.46 49.62
CA PRO A 4 0.10 -9.54 50.21
C PRO A 4 -0.68 -10.19 51.36
N SER A 5 -0.96 -9.39 52.39
CA SER A 5 -1.64 -9.89 53.60
C SER A 5 -3.06 -10.37 53.28
N LEU A 6 -3.62 -11.29 54.08
CA LEU A 6 -4.98 -11.82 53.85
C LEU A 6 -6.05 -10.72 53.80
N LYS A 7 -5.83 -9.61 54.52
CA LYS A 7 -6.72 -8.45 54.51
C LYS A 7 -6.69 -7.68 53.19
N GLU A 8 -5.54 -7.62 52.53
CA GLU A 8 -5.39 -6.92 51.24
C GLU A 8 -6.13 -7.63 50.09
N ARG A 9 -6.38 -8.93 50.22
CA ARG A 9 -7.06 -9.75 49.21
C ARG A 9 -8.53 -10.03 49.54
N TYR A 10 -9.01 -9.52 50.67
CA TYR A 10 -10.37 -9.76 51.12
C TYR A 10 -11.36 -8.81 50.43
N ILE A 11 -12.44 -9.37 49.91
CA ILE A 11 -13.53 -8.63 49.24
C ILE A 11 -14.83 -8.94 49.98
N ASN A 12 -15.62 -7.92 50.28
CA ASN A 12 -16.95 -8.07 50.86
C ASN A 12 -18.01 -7.72 49.82
N VAL A 13 -18.98 -8.61 49.62
CA VAL A 13 -20.08 -8.42 48.66
C VAL A 13 -21.40 -8.72 49.37
N TYR A 14 -22.33 -7.78 49.26
CA TYR A 14 -23.69 -7.96 49.75
C TYR A 14 -24.58 -8.58 48.68
N LEU A 15 -25.35 -9.60 49.07
CA LEU A 15 -26.35 -10.20 48.20
C LEU A 15 -27.67 -9.43 48.29
N PRO A 16 -28.45 -9.35 47.19
CA PRO A 16 -29.69 -8.58 47.16
C PRO A 16 -30.77 -9.06 48.14
N SER A 17 -30.71 -10.31 48.60
CA SER A 17 -31.63 -10.84 49.63
C SER A 17 -31.02 -12.00 50.40
N ALA A 18 -31.56 -12.26 51.60
CA ALA A 18 -31.17 -13.42 52.42
C ALA A 18 -31.49 -14.75 51.74
N LYS A 19 -32.60 -14.82 51.00
CA LYS A 19 -33.01 -16.03 50.26
C LYS A 19 -31.98 -16.45 49.20
N ILE A 20 -31.37 -15.49 48.52
CA ILE A 20 -30.30 -15.75 47.53
C ILE A 20 -29.06 -16.32 48.22
N LYS A 21 -28.73 -15.82 49.41
CA LYS A 21 -27.61 -16.34 50.19
C LYS A 21 -27.82 -17.81 50.57
N GLU A 22 -29.01 -18.17 51.04
CA GLU A 22 -29.35 -19.56 51.38
C GLU A 22 -29.22 -20.48 50.16
N GLN A 23 -29.73 -20.05 49.00
CA GLN A 23 -29.60 -20.81 47.75
C GLN A 23 -28.14 -21.07 47.39
N TRP A 24 -27.28 -20.04 47.47
CA TRP A 24 -25.86 -20.21 47.16
C TRP A 24 -25.14 -21.10 48.19
N GLU A 25 -25.54 -21.06 49.45
CA GLU A 25 -25.02 -21.95 50.48
C GLU A 25 -25.44 -23.41 50.23
N GLU A 26 -26.67 -23.66 49.81
CA GLU A 26 -27.13 -24.99 49.41
C GLU A 26 -26.37 -25.51 48.18
N ASP A 27 -26.18 -24.67 47.16
CA ASP A 27 -25.48 -25.07 45.94
C ASP A 27 -23.99 -25.31 46.17
N ALA A 28 -23.36 -24.53 47.06
CA ALA A 28 -22.01 -24.77 47.54
C ALA A 28 -21.93 -26.13 48.27
N LYS A 29 -22.89 -26.43 49.17
CA LYS A 29 -22.95 -27.71 49.89
C LYS A 29 -23.15 -28.90 48.95
N LYS A 30 -24.06 -28.81 47.97
CA LYS A 30 -24.26 -29.84 46.94
C LYS A 30 -22.96 -30.14 46.18
N SER A 31 -22.13 -29.13 46.00
CA SER A 31 -20.83 -29.23 45.33
C SER A 31 -19.68 -29.60 46.28
N GLY A 32 -19.93 -29.79 47.57
CA GLY A 32 -18.90 -30.08 48.58
C GLY A 32 -17.93 -28.92 48.85
N LEU A 33 -18.32 -27.68 48.54
CA LEU A 33 -17.48 -26.49 48.66
C LEU A 33 -17.95 -25.56 49.78
N THR A 34 -17.04 -24.73 50.30
CA THR A 34 -17.42 -23.58 51.13
C THR A 34 -18.01 -22.48 50.25
N LEU A 35 -18.91 -21.66 50.79
CA LEU A 35 -19.54 -20.57 50.04
C LEU A 35 -18.49 -19.63 49.38
N SER A 36 -17.43 -19.26 50.11
CA SER A 36 -16.37 -18.41 49.57
C SER A 36 -15.63 -19.06 48.40
N LYS A 37 -15.37 -20.38 48.45
CA LYS A 37 -14.70 -21.10 47.36
C LYS A 37 -15.61 -21.28 46.16
N TYR A 38 -16.89 -21.55 46.41
CA TYR A 38 -17.92 -21.64 45.37
C TYR A 38 -18.04 -20.33 44.57
N VAL A 39 -18.13 -19.19 45.26
CA VAL A 39 -18.18 -17.86 44.62
C VAL A 39 -16.90 -17.56 43.85
N PHE A 40 -15.74 -17.85 44.43
CA PHE A 40 -14.45 -17.66 43.76
C PHE A 40 -14.37 -18.47 42.44
N GLU A 41 -14.70 -19.77 42.48
CA GLU A 41 -14.66 -20.62 41.28
C GLU A 41 -15.68 -20.20 40.21
N ALA A 42 -16.88 -19.77 40.62
CA ALA A 42 -17.88 -19.28 39.68
C ALA A 42 -17.40 -18.01 38.95
N VAL A 43 -16.80 -17.07 39.69
CA VAL A 43 -16.25 -15.82 39.13
C VAL A 43 -15.04 -16.10 38.24
N GLU A 44 -14.12 -16.97 38.65
CA GLU A 44 -12.96 -17.34 37.84
C GLU A 44 -13.36 -18.08 36.56
N LYS A 45 -14.36 -18.97 36.63
CA LYS A 45 -14.93 -19.62 35.43
C LYS A 45 -15.50 -18.60 34.47
N PHE A 46 -16.32 -17.66 34.96
CA PHE A 46 -16.89 -16.59 34.13
C PHE A 46 -15.79 -15.77 33.43
N ARG A 47 -14.79 -15.32 34.19
CA ARG A 47 -13.64 -14.58 33.65
C ARG A 47 -12.85 -15.36 32.61
N THR A 48 -12.63 -16.65 32.85
CA THR A 48 -11.86 -17.51 31.94
C THR A 48 -12.64 -17.78 30.65
N GLN A 49 -13.96 -17.92 30.74
CA GLN A 49 -14.83 -18.17 29.60
C GLN A 49 -14.87 -16.95 28.66
N ASP A 50 -14.97 -15.73 29.21
CA ASP A 50 -14.85 -14.48 28.45
C ASP A 50 -13.46 -14.34 27.81
N ASP A 51 -12.38 -14.64 28.54
CA ASP A 51 -11.01 -14.54 28.04
C ASP A 51 -10.72 -15.58 26.94
N GLN A 52 -11.31 -16.78 27.02
CA GLN A 52 -11.23 -17.80 25.97
C GLN A 52 -12.04 -17.41 24.72
N ALA A 53 -13.27 -16.91 24.90
CA ALA A 53 -14.09 -16.43 23.79
C ALA A 53 -13.43 -15.26 23.07
N TYR A 54 -12.92 -14.28 23.82
CA TYR A 54 -12.22 -13.12 23.29
C TYR A 54 -10.95 -13.52 22.51
N ARG A 55 -10.16 -14.46 23.04
CA ARG A 55 -8.99 -15.00 22.32
C ARG A 55 -9.38 -15.70 21.02
N TYR A 56 -10.49 -16.46 21.02
CA TYR A 56 -10.97 -17.14 19.82
C TYR A 56 -11.40 -16.13 18.75
N ASP A 57 -12.17 -15.11 19.13
CA ASP A 57 -12.63 -14.06 18.23
C ASP A 57 -11.45 -13.28 17.64
N LEU A 58 -10.46 -12.90 18.47
CA LEU A 58 -9.23 -12.25 18.00
C LEU A 58 -8.44 -13.11 17.01
N VAL A 59 -8.34 -14.43 17.25
CA VAL A 59 -7.66 -15.34 16.32
C VAL A 59 -8.39 -15.43 15.00
N LYS A 60 -9.73 -15.47 15.04
CA LYS A 60 -10.57 -15.49 13.84
C LYS A 60 -10.44 -14.19 13.03
N GLU A 61 -10.54 -13.04 13.69
CA GLU A 61 -10.35 -11.73 13.05
C GLU A 61 -8.96 -11.60 12.42
N LEU A 62 -7.92 -12.10 13.09
CA LEU A 62 -6.56 -12.07 12.58
C LEU A 62 -6.39 -12.98 11.35
N ALA A 63 -7.04 -14.14 11.34
CA ALA A 63 -7.06 -15.01 10.17
C ALA A 63 -7.77 -14.33 8.99
N GLU A 64 -8.97 -13.78 9.20
CA GLU A 64 -9.72 -13.06 8.17
C GLU A 64 -8.95 -11.83 7.63
N ALA A 65 -8.25 -11.10 8.49
CA ALA A 65 -7.43 -9.97 8.09
C ALA A 65 -6.23 -10.40 7.23
N LYS A 66 -5.59 -11.53 7.55
CA LYS A 66 -4.51 -12.10 6.75
C LYS A 66 -5.00 -12.56 5.38
N ASP A 67 -6.15 -13.23 5.32
CA ASP A 67 -6.73 -13.69 4.05
C ASP A 67 -7.05 -12.52 3.13
N LYS A 68 -7.66 -11.45 3.68
CA LYS A 68 -7.89 -10.19 2.94
C LYS A 68 -6.59 -9.54 2.46
N MET A 69 -5.54 -9.58 3.27
CA MET A 69 -4.23 -9.04 2.88
C MET A 69 -3.62 -9.82 1.71
N TYR A 70 -3.73 -11.15 1.72
CA TYR A 70 -3.28 -11.99 0.60
C TYR A 70 -4.10 -11.72 -0.66
N GLU A 71 -5.43 -11.64 -0.54
CA GLU A 71 -6.33 -11.35 -1.65
C GLU A 71 -6.03 -9.97 -2.28
N LEU A 72 -5.90 -8.93 -1.46
CA LEU A 72 -5.55 -7.58 -1.92
C LEU A 72 -4.17 -7.55 -2.58
N SER A 73 -3.19 -8.26 -2.04
CA SER A 73 -1.85 -8.33 -2.61
C SER A 73 -1.84 -9.03 -3.96
N SER A 74 -2.61 -10.13 -4.10
CA SER A 74 -2.80 -10.83 -5.38
C SER A 74 -3.48 -9.94 -6.41
N ASN A 75 -4.57 -9.26 -6.01
CA ASN A 75 -5.30 -8.34 -6.88
C ASN A 75 -4.43 -7.16 -7.34
N LEU A 76 -3.57 -6.64 -6.46
CA LEU A 76 -2.60 -5.61 -6.82
C LEU A 76 -1.57 -6.12 -7.83
N ALA A 77 -1.04 -7.33 -7.64
CA ALA A 77 -0.09 -7.92 -8.57
C ALA A 77 -0.71 -8.13 -9.96
N GLU A 78 -1.94 -8.65 -10.03
CA GLU A 78 -2.68 -8.82 -11.29
C GLU A 78 -2.93 -7.49 -11.99
N LYS A 79 -3.43 -6.48 -11.24
CA LYS A 79 -3.66 -5.14 -11.79
C LYS A 79 -2.38 -4.49 -12.29
N ASN A 80 -1.27 -4.62 -11.56
CA ASN A 80 0.01 -4.09 -12.00
C ASN A 80 0.48 -4.75 -13.30
N LEU A 81 0.33 -6.08 -13.43
CA LEU A 81 0.65 -6.78 -14.67
C LEU A 81 -0.21 -6.31 -15.84
N LEU A 82 -1.51 -6.10 -15.62
CA LEU A 82 -2.40 -5.55 -16.64
C LEU A 82 -2.00 -4.11 -17.03
N VAL A 83 -1.63 -3.28 -16.07
CA VAL A 83 -1.15 -1.91 -16.32
C VAL A 83 0.11 -1.94 -17.18
N GLU A 84 1.08 -2.79 -16.86
CA GLU A 84 2.30 -2.92 -17.67
C GLU A 84 2.01 -3.40 -19.09
N LYS A 85 1.09 -4.36 -19.25
CA LYS A 85 0.63 -4.80 -20.58
C LYS A 85 -0.03 -3.67 -21.37
N LEU A 86 -0.93 -2.91 -20.74
CA LEU A 86 -1.59 -1.78 -21.38
C LEU A 86 -0.61 -0.66 -21.74
N LYS A 87 0.40 -0.40 -20.91
CA LYS A 87 1.49 0.53 -21.25
C LYS A 87 2.26 0.06 -22.47
N ALA A 88 2.59 -1.23 -22.55
CA ALA A 88 3.25 -1.81 -23.71
C ALA A 88 2.39 -1.70 -24.97
N GLU A 89 1.09 -2.00 -24.89
CA GLU A 89 0.15 -1.84 -26.01
C GLU A 89 0.02 -0.36 -26.43
N VAL A 90 -0.11 0.58 -25.49
CA VAL A 90 -0.13 2.02 -25.80
C VAL A 90 1.17 2.46 -26.46
N TYR A 91 2.32 1.95 -25.98
CA TYR A 91 3.60 2.18 -26.61
C TYR A 91 3.61 1.62 -28.04
N GLU A 92 3.21 0.37 -28.25
CA GLU A 92 3.10 -0.25 -29.57
C GLU A 92 2.16 0.52 -30.50
N TYR A 93 0.97 0.93 -30.06
CA TYR A 93 0.03 1.70 -30.88
C TYR A 93 0.55 3.10 -31.22
N ARG A 94 1.18 3.79 -30.25
CA ARG A 94 1.84 5.08 -30.50
C ARG A 94 3.00 4.93 -31.47
N HIS A 95 3.65 3.75 -31.49
CA HIS A 95 4.86 3.52 -32.24
C HIS A 95 4.70 2.67 -33.51
N ALA A 96 3.52 2.10 -33.76
CA ALA A 96 3.18 1.36 -34.97
C ALA A 96 3.25 2.26 -36.22
N GLY A 97 3.08 3.58 -36.06
CA GLY A 97 3.30 4.57 -37.11
C GLY A 97 4.78 4.88 -37.41
N PHE A 98 5.75 4.33 -36.67
CA PHE A 98 7.19 4.53 -36.96
C PHE A 98 7.79 3.47 -37.89
N ALA A 99 7.07 2.38 -38.18
CA ALA A 99 7.57 1.27 -39.01
C ALA A 99 7.45 1.51 -40.53
N GLU A 100 6.56 2.42 -40.96
CA GLU A 100 6.46 2.79 -42.37
C GLU A 100 7.40 3.95 -42.70
N THR A 101 8.52 3.58 -43.32
CA THR A 101 9.53 4.51 -43.81
C THR A 101 9.03 5.15 -45.11
N ASP A 102 8.11 6.11 -45.02
CA ASP A 102 7.75 6.94 -46.17
C ASP A 102 8.31 8.38 -46.02
N PRO A 103 9.06 8.92 -47.01
CA PRO A 103 9.85 10.14 -46.83
C PRO A 103 9.09 11.46 -47.01
N THR A 104 7.77 11.46 -47.21
CA THR A 104 7.10 12.58 -47.93
C THR A 104 5.88 13.22 -47.27
N SER A 105 5.49 12.87 -46.04
CA SER A 105 4.26 13.43 -45.41
C SER A 105 4.43 13.90 -43.96
N GLY A 106 5.17 14.99 -43.78
CA GLY A 106 4.59 16.26 -43.30
C GLY A 106 4.16 16.49 -41.85
N THR A 107 3.87 15.49 -41.00
CA THR A 107 3.58 15.79 -39.58
C THR A 107 3.82 14.58 -38.67
N ARG A 108 5.09 14.36 -38.32
CA ARG A 108 5.45 13.41 -37.24
C ARG A 108 5.15 14.08 -35.91
N GLN A 109 4.38 13.42 -35.04
CA GLN A 109 4.22 13.82 -33.64
C GLN A 109 5.57 13.66 -32.94
N HIS A 110 6.33 14.74 -32.90
CA HIS A 110 7.34 14.92 -31.89
C HIS A 110 6.65 14.96 -30.53
N ASP A 111 7.35 14.50 -29.48
CA ASP A 111 6.85 14.66 -28.12
C ASP A 111 6.58 16.16 -27.88
N GLU A 112 5.30 16.50 -27.68
CA GLU A 112 4.86 17.89 -27.47
C GLU A 112 5.59 18.48 -26.26
N ASP A 113 5.85 17.65 -25.25
CA ASP A 113 6.59 18.01 -24.04
C ASP A 113 8.05 18.36 -24.35
N LEU A 114 8.72 17.60 -25.24
CA LEU A 114 10.10 17.91 -25.67
C LEU A 114 10.16 19.24 -26.40
N ILE A 115 9.20 19.50 -27.29
CA ILE A 115 9.11 20.77 -28.02
C ILE A 115 8.83 21.92 -27.05
N GLU A 116 7.93 21.74 -26.08
CA GLU A 116 7.63 22.74 -25.06
C GLU A 116 8.85 23.07 -24.21
N ILE A 117 9.61 22.06 -23.77
CA ILE A 117 10.86 22.25 -23.00
C ILE A 117 11.84 23.10 -23.80
N LEU A 118 12.04 22.78 -25.08
CA LEU A 118 12.99 23.48 -25.94
C LEU A 118 12.56 24.91 -26.29
N LYS A 119 11.24 25.15 -26.46
CA LYS A 119 10.68 26.47 -26.78
C LYS A 119 10.72 27.47 -25.61
N ARG A 120 11.04 27.06 -24.38
CA ARG A 120 11.18 27.95 -23.21
C ARG A 120 12.38 28.92 -23.29
N GLY A 121 13.13 28.89 -24.39
CA GLY A 121 13.99 30.01 -24.84
C GLY A 121 15.40 30.03 -24.26
N LYS A 122 15.76 29.06 -23.41
CA LYS A 122 17.13 28.85 -22.93
C LYS A 122 17.67 27.55 -23.51
N ALA A 123 18.97 27.50 -23.76
CA ALA A 123 19.61 26.23 -24.07
C ALA A 123 19.44 25.30 -22.86
N VAL A 124 18.93 24.09 -23.10
CA VAL A 124 18.67 23.07 -22.07
C VAL A 124 19.61 21.90 -22.29
N ASP A 125 20.33 21.48 -21.26
CA ASP A 125 21.22 20.33 -21.33
C ASP A 125 20.42 19.02 -21.38
N GLY A 126 21.01 17.99 -21.97
CA GLY A 126 20.33 16.70 -22.15
C GLY A 126 19.84 16.08 -20.84
N TYR A 127 20.54 16.29 -19.73
CA TYR A 127 20.12 15.80 -18.43
C TYR A 127 18.86 16.50 -17.92
N SER A 128 18.75 17.83 -18.07
CA SER A 128 17.54 18.56 -17.68
C SER A 128 16.35 18.22 -18.58
N ILE A 129 16.58 17.98 -19.88
CA ILE A 129 15.55 17.50 -20.80
C ILE A 129 14.98 16.16 -20.31
N LEU A 130 15.84 15.19 -20.01
CA LEU A 130 15.40 13.88 -19.51
C LEU A 130 14.64 14.02 -18.19
N LYS A 131 15.12 14.86 -17.28
CA LYS A 131 14.46 15.11 -15.99
C LYS A 131 13.09 15.76 -16.13
N GLU A 132 12.94 16.75 -17.02
CA GLU A 132 11.65 17.41 -17.29
C GLU A 132 10.66 16.48 -17.99
N LEU A 133 11.14 15.55 -18.81
CA LEU A 133 10.33 14.48 -19.41
C LEU A 133 10.02 13.32 -18.44
N GLY A 134 10.54 13.37 -17.21
CA GLY A 134 10.34 12.31 -16.21
C GLY A 134 11.06 11.00 -16.54
N ILE A 135 12.09 11.04 -17.38
CA ILE A 135 12.87 9.87 -17.82
C ILE A 135 14.06 9.68 -16.87
N ASP A 136 14.22 8.46 -16.34
CA ASP A 136 15.40 8.09 -15.58
C ASP A 136 16.62 8.00 -16.53
N PRO A 137 17.74 8.73 -16.27
CA PRO A 137 18.98 8.61 -17.04
C PRO A 137 19.56 7.18 -17.14
N ARG A 138 19.09 6.24 -16.31
CA ARG A 138 19.45 4.83 -16.35
C ARG A 138 18.65 4.01 -17.36
N GLU A 139 17.51 4.53 -17.86
CA GLU A 139 16.68 3.89 -18.88
C GLU A 139 17.27 4.11 -20.28
N THR A 140 18.13 3.18 -20.71
CA THR A 140 18.91 3.31 -21.95
C THR A 140 18.07 3.47 -23.22
N GLU A 141 16.88 2.87 -23.28
CA GLU A 141 16.01 2.95 -24.45
C GLU A 141 15.27 4.30 -24.52
N ALA A 142 14.75 4.81 -23.41
CA ALA A 142 14.12 6.12 -23.35
C ALA A 142 15.12 7.24 -23.70
N VAL A 143 16.35 7.15 -23.17
CA VAL A 143 17.43 8.09 -23.51
C VAL A 143 17.76 8.08 -25.00
N LYS A 144 17.82 6.89 -25.63
CA LYS A 144 18.06 6.77 -27.09
C LYS A 144 16.94 7.42 -27.90
N LEU A 145 15.68 7.25 -27.50
CA LEU A 145 14.54 7.85 -28.20
C LEU A 145 14.58 9.37 -28.15
N VAL A 146 14.85 9.96 -26.98
CA VAL A 146 14.99 11.42 -26.83
C VAL A 146 16.15 11.95 -27.69
N ASN A 147 17.30 11.27 -27.68
CA ASN A 147 18.43 11.66 -28.52
C ASN A 147 18.10 11.58 -30.01
N ASN A 148 17.40 10.53 -30.46
CA ASN A 148 16.95 10.40 -31.85
C ASN A 148 15.96 11.52 -32.24
N GLN A 149 15.09 11.94 -31.32
CA GLN A 149 14.17 13.05 -31.55
C GLN A 149 14.91 14.39 -31.64
N LEU A 150 15.87 14.66 -30.75
CA LEU A 150 16.71 15.86 -30.78
C LEU A 150 17.52 15.95 -32.09
N GLU A 151 18.10 14.83 -32.52
CA GLU A 151 18.79 14.71 -33.81
C GLU A 151 17.86 14.95 -34.99
N SER A 152 16.64 14.42 -34.94
CA SER A 152 15.61 14.66 -35.95
C SER A 152 15.27 16.15 -36.03
N LEU A 153 14.99 16.79 -34.89
CA LEU A 153 14.71 18.23 -34.81
C LEU A 153 15.88 19.07 -35.34
N ARG A 154 17.13 18.64 -35.10
CA ARG A 154 18.34 19.28 -35.63
C ARG A 154 18.41 19.19 -37.14
N ARG A 155 18.13 18.00 -37.71
CA ARG A 155 18.09 17.78 -39.17
C ARG A 155 17.04 18.63 -39.86
N PHE A 156 15.90 18.89 -39.19
CA PHE A 156 14.87 19.81 -39.67
C PHE A 156 15.19 21.30 -39.45
N GLY A 157 16.32 21.63 -38.83
CA GLY A 157 16.73 23.01 -38.55
C GLY A 157 15.90 23.71 -37.47
N LEU A 158 15.22 22.95 -36.61
CA LEU A 158 14.37 23.47 -35.54
C LEU A 158 15.16 23.73 -34.25
N VAL A 159 16.24 22.97 -34.03
CA VAL A 159 17.10 23.06 -32.85
C VAL A 159 18.56 23.01 -33.25
N GLU A 160 19.42 23.59 -32.41
CA GLU A 160 20.87 23.55 -32.54
C GLU A 160 21.49 23.05 -31.24
N GLU A 161 22.56 22.25 -31.37
CA GLU A 161 23.38 21.83 -30.23
C GLU A 161 24.43 22.91 -29.94
N THR A 162 24.38 23.47 -28.74
CA THR A 162 25.31 24.50 -28.26
C THR A 162 26.16 23.97 -27.12
N ALA A 163 27.20 24.71 -26.72
CA ALA A 163 28.01 24.36 -25.54
C ALA A 163 27.22 24.29 -24.23
N LEU A 164 26.01 24.86 -24.18
CA LEU A 164 25.10 24.86 -23.05
C LEU A 164 23.96 23.84 -23.18
N GLY A 165 23.95 23.04 -24.27
CA GLY A 165 22.89 22.08 -24.57
C GLY A 165 22.06 22.45 -25.80
N TRP A 166 20.86 21.91 -25.88
CA TRP A 166 19.96 22.04 -27.03
C TRP A 166 19.18 23.35 -26.96
N ARG A 167 19.23 24.11 -28.05
CA ARG A 167 18.56 25.41 -28.17
C ARG A 167 17.58 25.39 -29.32
N TRP A 168 16.38 25.89 -29.06
CA TRP A 168 15.38 26.11 -30.09
C TRP A 168 15.75 27.31 -30.97
N MET A 169 15.69 27.12 -32.29
CA MET A 169 16.16 28.11 -33.28
C MET A 169 15.06 29.04 -33.79
N ARG A 170 13.80 28.87 -33.35
CA ARG A 170 12.63 29.58 -33.91
C ARG A 170 11.81 30.40 -32.92
#